data_AF-A0A8T7DP50-F1
#
_entry.id   AF-A0A8T7DP50-F1
#
_cell.length_a   1.000
_cell.length_b   1.000
_cell.length_c   1.000
_cell.angle_alpha   90.00
_cell.angle_beta   90.00
_cell.angle_gamma   90.00
#
_symmetry.space_group_name_H-M   'P 1'
#
loop_
_entity.id
_entity.type
_entity.pdbx_description
1 polymer ?
#
loop_
_entity_poly.entity_id
_entity_poly.type
_entity_poly.pdbx_seq_one_letter_code
_entity_poly.pdbx_strand_id
1 'polypeptide(L)'
;MKSMKSQNGYTLTELIITVGLIGILAGMAIPAYTGYMKVSKHTTAMQNAEQLAIFLDNYYYENGTYIAGSYIPGGDVVTLPNALGWRPDGDKDNFRYDIAACGGGNINECYTITATYLLDAGVQESITKLPAP
;
A
#
# COMPACT_ATOMS: atom_id res chain seq x y z
N MET A 1 -34.72 -57.76 9.98
CA MET A 1 -34.41 -57.12 8.68
C MET A 1 -33.18 -56.25 8.84
N LYS A 2 -32.06 -56.59 8.21
CA LYS A 2 -30.80 -55.85 8.32
C LYS A 2 -30.75 -54.82 7.17
N SER A 3 -30.93 -53.55 7.49
CA SER A 3 -30.82 -52.45 6.53
C SER A 3 -29.40 -52.40 5.98
N MET A 4 -29.23 -52.64 4.67
CA MET A 4 -27.95 -52.41 4.00
C MET A 4 -27.70 -50.90 3.95
N LYS A 5 -26.73 -50.41 4.72
CA LYS A 5 -26.23 -49.03 4.56
C LYS A 5 -25.40 -48.98 3.28
N SER A 6 -25.81 -48.13 2.34
CA SER A 6 -24.98 -47.76 1.18
C SER A 6 -23.67 -47.14 1.67
N GLN A 7 -22.54 -47.73 1.31
CA GLN A 7 -21.24 -47.09 1.52
C GLN A 7 -21.02 -46.07 0.40
N ASN A 8 -21.30 -44.80 0.69
CA ASN A 8 -21.01 -43.69 -0.22
C ASN A 8 -19.55 -43.24 0.04
N GLY A 9 -18.60 -43.88 -0.63
CA GLY A 9 -17.18 -43.47 -0.63
C GLY A 9 -16.81 -42.82 -1.95
N TYR A 10 -15.93 -41.81 -1.91
CA TYR A 10 -15.35 -41.21 -3.11
C TYR A 10 -14.37 -42.17 -3.78
N THR A 11 -14.34 -42.18 -5.11
CA THR A 11 -13.40 -43.02 -5.86
C THR A 11 -12.01 -42.37 -5.92
N LEU A 12 -10.96 -43.19 -6.00
CA LEU A 12 -9.58 -42.68 -6.16
C LEU A 12 -9.46 -41.84 -7.45
N THR A 13 -10.17 -42.25 -8.50
CA THR A 13 -10.22 -41.56 -9.79
C THR A 13 -10.83 -40.16 -9.68
N GLU A 14 -11.85 -40.01 -8.85
CA GLU A 14 -12.54 -38.74 -8.63
C GLU A 14 -11.66 -37.75 -7.85
N LEU A 15 -10.87 -38.26 -6.91
CA LEU A 15 -9.87 -37.45 -6.21
C LEU A 15 -8.74 -37.01 -7.14
N ILE A 16 -8.23 -37.88 -8.02
CA ILE A 16 -7.17 -37.54 -8.98
C ILE A 16 -7.63 -36.47 -9.97
N ILE A 17 -8.85 -36.61 -10.53
CA ILE A 17 -9.41 -35.61 -11.45
C ILE A 17 -9.60 -34.27 -10.72
N THR A 18 -10.12 -34.30 -9.49
CA THR A 18 -10.36 -33.07 -8.69
C THR A 18 -9.06 -32.33 -8.38
N VAL A 19 -8.02 -33.03 -7.93
CA VAL A 19 -6.71 -32.41 -7.66
C VAL A 19 -6.08 -31.88 -8.95
N GLY A 20 -6.26 -32.58 -10.07
CA GLY A 20 -5.83 -32.09 -11.39
C GLY A 20 -6.50 -30.77 -11.79
N LEU A 21 -7.82 -30.66 -11.61
CA LEU A 21 -8.55 -29.42 -11.88
C LEU A 21 -8.15 -28.28 -10.94
N ILE A 22 -8.00 -28.55 -9.64
CA ILE A 22 -7.53 -27.56 -8.66
C ILE A 22 -6.12 -27.07 -9.03
N GLY A 23 -5.24 -27.95 -9.50
CA GLY A 23 -3.89 -27.58 -9.95
C GLY A 23 -3.90 -26.60 -11.12
N ILE A 24 -4.75 -26.84 -12.13
CA ILE A 24 -4.90 -25.94 -13.28
C ILE A 24 -5.45 -24.57 -12.83
N LEU A 25 -6.48 -24.57 -11.99
CA LEU A 25 -7.07 -23.32 -11.48
C LEU A 25 -6.07 -22.54 -10.61
N ALA A 26 -5.36 -23.21 -9.70
CA ALA A 26 -4.36 -22.59 -8.84
C ALA A 26 -3.20 -21.98 -9.65
N GLY A 27 -2.76 -22.66 -10.72
CA GLY A 27 -1.70 -22.16 -11.60
C GLY A 27 -2.01 -20.81 -12.24
N MET A 28 -3.28 -20.54 -12.59
CA MET A 28 -3.70 -19.24 -13.12
C MET A 28 -4.10 -18.25 -12.01
N ALA A 29 -4.73 -18.73 -10.95
CA ALA A 29 -5.28 -17.87 -9.90
C ALA A 29 -4.20 -17.20 -9.04
N ILE A 30 -3.12 -17.91 -8.69
CA ILE A 30 -2.05 -17.37 -7.85
C ILE A 30 -1.38 -16.13 -8.46
N PRO A 31 -0.84 -16.16 -9.71
CA PRO A 31 -0.20 -14.99 -10.29
C PRO A 31 -1.19 -13.84 -10.55
N ALA A 32 -2.45 -14.15 -10.86
CA ALA A 32 -3.47 -13.13 -11.02
C ALA A 32 -3.75 -12.41 -9.69
N TYR A 33 -3.96 -13.15 -8.60
CA TYR A 33 -4.24 -12.59 -7.28
C TYR A 33 -3.10 -11.72 -6.74
N THR A 34 -1.84 -12.16 -6.90
CA THR A 34 -0.67 -11.37 -6.47
C THR A 34 -0.54 -10.07 -7.25
N GLY A 35 -0.88 -10.06 -8.54
CA GLY A 35 -0.94 -8.85 -9.36
C GLY A 35 -1.98 -7.85 -8.84
N TYR A 36 -3.21 -8.29 -8.56
CA TYR A 36 -4.26 -7.41 -8.02
C TYR A 36 -3.89 -6.82 -6.65
N MET A 37 -3.30 -7.61 -5.76
CA MET A 37 -2.85 -7.11 -4.46
C MET A 37 -1.78 -6.02 -4.61
N LYS A 38 -0.87 -6.14 -5.58
CA LYS A 38 0.14 -5.10 -5.85
C LYS A 38 -0.49 -3.80 -6.33
N VAL A 39 -1.45 -3.87 -7.27
CA VAL A 39 -2.15 -2.69 -7.80
C VAL A 39 -2.98 -2.01 -6.70
N SER A 40 -3.67 -2.80 -5.86
CA SER A 40 -4.45 -2.26 -4.73
C SER A 40 -3.57 -1.50 -3.74
N LYS A 41 -2.39 -2.06 -3.39
CA LYS A 41 -1.43 -1.41 -2.50
C LYS A 41 -0.86 -0.12 -3.10
N HIS A 42 -0.53 -0.14 -4.39
CA HIS A 42 -0.06 1.03 -5.13
C HIS A 42 -1.10 2.16 -5.14
N THR A 43 -2.35 1.81 -5.46
CA THR A 43 -3.48 2.76 -5.47
C THR A 43 -3.68 3.38 -4.08
N THR A 44 -3.67 2.56 -3.03
CA THR A 44 -3.81 3.04 -1.65
C THR A 44 -2.64 3.94 -1.25
N ALA A 45 -1.41 3.59 -1.65
CA ALA A 45 -0.23 4.38 -1.36
C ALA A 45 -0.30 5.76 -2.00
N MET A 46 -0.71 5.84 -3.27
CA MET A 46 -0.88 7.11 -3.99
C MET A 46 -2.01 7.96 -3.39
N GLN A 47 -3.16 7.36 -3.06
CA GLN A 47 -4.27 8.08 -2.42
C GLN A 47 -3.84 8.72 -1.09
N ASN A 48 -3.08 7.99 -0.27
CA ASN A 48 -2.52 8.51 0.97
C ASN A 48 -1.51 9.65 0.71
N ALA A 49 -0.67 9.55 -0.32
CA ALA A 49 0.24 10.63 -0.69
C ALA A 49 -0.50 11.89 -1.17
N GLU A 50 -1.59 11.74 -1.93
CA GLU A 50 -2.45 12.84 -2.34
C GLU A 50 -3.14 13.52 -1.15
N GLN A 51 -3.66 12.73 -0.20
CA GLN A 51 -4.21 13.27 1.04
C GLN A 51 -3.14 14.04 1.82
N LEU A 52 -1.94 13.47 1.98
CA LEU A 52 -0.83 14.13 2.67
C LEU A 52 -0.49 15.49 2.02
N ALA A 53 -0.57 15.60 0.70
CA ALA A 53 -0.39 16.87 0.03
C ALA A 53 -1.43 17.93 0.43
N ILE A 54 -2.69 17.55 0.65
CA ILE A 54 -3.72 18.49 1.14
C ILE A 54 -3.37 19.00 2.54
N PHE A 55 -2.87 18.13 3.42
CA PHE A 55 -2.42 18.53 4.76
C PHE A 55 -1.22 19.47 4.70
N LEU A 56 -0.29 19.25 3.77
CA LEU A 56 0.83 20.16 3.54
C LEU A 56 0.37 21.53 3.04
N ASP A 57 -0.60 21.58 2.13
CA ASP A 57 -1.16 22.85 1.64
C ASP A 57 -1.84 23.63 2.78
N ASN A 58 -2.62 22.94 3.62
CA ASN A 58 -3.20 23.55 4.83
C ASN A 58 -2.12 24.10 5.77
N TYR A 59 -1.06 23.33 6.00
CA TYR A 59 0.06 23.76 6.84
C TYR A 59 0.78 24.99 6.26
N TYR A 60 0.92 25.06 4.93
CA TYR A 60 1.46 26.23 4.24
C TYR A 60 0.57 27.47 4.44
N TYR A 61 -0.76 27.34 4.36
CA TYR A 61 -1.66 28.45 4.63
C TYR A 61 -1.58 28.98 6.07
N GLU A 62 -1.28 28.11 7.04
CA GLU A 62 -1.16 28.49 8.45
C GLU A 62 0.23 29.05 8.82
N ASN A 63 1.31 28.51 8.23
CA ASN A 63 2.69 28.77 8.65
C ASN A 63 3.55 29.47 7.59
N GLY A 64 3.07 29.62 6.36
CA GLY A 64 3.78 30.22 5.23
C GLY A 64 4.94 29.39 4.68
N THR A 65 5.06 28.12 5.08
CA THR A 65 6.13 27.21 4.65
C THR A 65 5.66 25.76 4.67
N TYR A 66 6.21 24.91 3.79
CA TYR A 66 6.03 23.46 3.86
C TYR A 66 6.98 22.81 4.86
N ILE A 67 6.64 21.61 5.32
CA ILE A 67 7.44 20.82 6.26
C ILE A 67 8.01 19.57 5.59
N ALA A 68 9.31 19.33 5.80
CA ALA A 68 9.95 18.06 5.49
C ALA A 68 9.77 17.09 6.65
N GLY A 69 9.61 15.81 6.35
CA GLY A 69 9.48 14.81 7.39
C GLY A 69 9.20 13.43 6.84
N SER A 70 9.19 12.45 7.73
CA SER A 70 8.96 11.06 7.38
C SER A 70 7.89 10.46 8.28
N TYR A 71 7.01 9.65 7.71
CA TYR A 71 6.16 8.72 8.43
C TYR A 71 6.77 7.33 8.27
N ILE A 72 7.17 6.72 9.38
CA ILE A 72 7.67 5.35 9.42
C ILE A 72 6.70 4.53 10.29
N PRO A 73 6.12 3.44 9.75
CA PRO A 73 5.30 2.55 10.54
C PRO A 73 6.04 1.97 11.75
N GLY A 74 5.44 2.07 12.93
CA GLY A 74 5.99 1.50 14.17
C GLY A 74 7.25 2.17 14.72
N GLY A 75 7.72 3.28 14.14
CA GLY A 75 8.92 3.99 14.59
C GLY A 75 8.62 5.33 15.28
N ASP A 76 9.42 5.64 16.31
CA ASP A 76 9.48 6.91 17.05
C ASP A 76 10.12 8.08 16.27
N VAL A 77 10.16 8.03 14.93
CA VAL A 77 10.66 9.15 14.14
C VAL A 77 9.51 10.11 13.84
N VAL A 78 9.33 10.98 14.82
CA VAL A 78 8.61 12.25 14.83
C VAL A 78 8.89 13.06 13.56
N THR A 79 7.84 13.51 12.88
CA THR A 79 7.73 14.86 12.26
C THR A 79 6.36 15.02 11.62
N LEU A 80 5.89 14.06 10.80
CA LEU A 80 4.63 14.25 10.06
C LEU A 80 3.37 14.12 10.93
N PRO A 81 3.16 13.06 11.73
CA PRO A 81 1.91 12.91 12.47
C PRO A 81 1.74 13.96 13.58
N ASN A 82 2.85 14.45 14.15
CA ASN A 82 2.84 15.43 15.22
C ASN A 82 2.72 16.88 14.70
N ALA A 83 3.22 17.17 13.49
CA ALA A 83 3.14 18.51 12.91
C ALA A 83 1.90 18.70 12.02
N LEU A 84 1.44 17.67 11.32
CA LEU A 84 0.32 17.74 10.37
C LEU A 84 -0.95 17.02 10.87
N GLY A 85 -0.86 16.21 11.94
CA GLY A 85 -1.98 15.36 12.37
C GLY A 85 -2.34 14.24 11.38
N TRP A 86 -1.56 14.08 10.31
CA TRP A 86 -1.84 13.14 9.23
C TRP A 86 -1.35 11.72 9.57
N ARG A 87 -2.12 10.71 9.14
CA ARG A 87 -1.73 9.29 9.15
C ARG A 87 -2.28 8.61 7.89
N PRO A 88 -1.58 7.63 7.31
CA PRO A 88 -2.09 6.89 6.17
C PRO A 88 -3.25 5.97 6.56
N ASP A 89 -4.28 5.95 5.71
CA ASP A 89 -5.43 5.07 5.82
C ASP A 89 -5.18 3.78 5.02
N GLY A 90 -5.38 2.61 5.65
CA GLY A 90 -5.08 1.31 5.05
C GLY A 90 -3.58 1.09 4.82
N ASP A 91 -3.10 -0.15 4.97
CA ASP A 91 -1.67 -0.49 4.76
C ASP A 91 -0.65 0.38 5.55
N LYS A 92 -1.10 1.00 6.64
CA LYS A 92 -0.32 1.90 7.52
C LYS A 92 0.96 1.28 8.08
N ASP A 93 1.06 -0.05 8.06
CA ASP A 93 2.17 -0.85 8.59
C ASP A 93 3.17 -1.26 7.48
N ASN A 94 2.82 -0.99 6.22
CA ASN A 94 3.52 -1.50 5.05
C ASN A 94 4.26 -0.42 4.25
N PHE A 95 3.87 0.85 4.37
CA PHE A 95 4.46 1.96 3.61
C PHE A 95 5.05 3.03 4.52
N ARG A 96 6.25 3.48 4.15
CA ARG A 96 6.89 4.70 4.65
C ARG A 96 6.57 5.85 3.70
N TYR A 97 6.31 7.04 4.23
CA TYR A 97 6.12 8.26 3.42
C TYR A 97 7.18 9.29 3.80
N ASP A 98 7.90 9.81 2.83
CA ASP A 98 8.93 10.83 3.02
C ASP A 98 8.58 12.09 2.24
N ILE A 99 8.72 13.25 2.86
CA ILE A 99 8.52 14.57 2.25
C ILE A 99 9.86 15.29 2.23
N ALA A 100 10.28 15.69 1.03
CA ALA A 100 11.52 16.43 0.83
C ALA A 100 11.34 17.48 -0.26
N ALA A 101 12.19 18.52 -0.27
CA ALA A 101 12.25 19.44 -1.39
C ALA A 101 12.69 18.72 -2.66
N CYS A 102 12.13 19.07 -3.82
CA CYS A 102 12.56 18.42 -5.05
C CYS A 102 13.99 18.85 -5.40
N GLY A 103 14.80 17.87 -5.82
CA GLY A 103 16.19 18.11 -6.23
C GLY A 103 17.08 18.70 -5.13
N GLY A 104 16.68 18.66 -3.85
CA GLY A 104 17.43 19.25 -2.74
C GLY A 104 17.38 20.78 -2.66
N GLY A 105 16.44 21.41 -3.37
CA GLY A 105 16.19 22.86 -3.32
C GLY A 105 15.43 23.32 -2.08
N ASN A 106 14.74 24.46 -2.18
CA ASN A 106 13.87 24.94 -1.11
C ASN A 106 12.51 24.22 -1.15
N ILE A 107 12.05 23.71 -0.01
CA ILE A 107 10.77 23.00 0.07
C ILE A 107 9.56 23.88 -0.28
N ASN A 108 9.70 25.20 -0.15
CA ASN A 108 8.68 26.18 -0.53
C ASN A 108 8.58 26.42 -2.03
N GLU A 109 9.60 26.03 -2.81
CA GLU A 109 9.58 26.15 -4.27
C GLU A 109 8.97 24.91 -4.92
N CYS A 110 9.18 23.74 -4.30
CA CYS A 110 8.51 22.51 -4.65
C CYS A 110 8.82 21.42 -3.60
N TYR A 111 7.95 20.43 -3.49
CA TYR A 111 8.20 19.26 -2.64
C TYR A 111 7.79 17.97 -3.36
N THR A 112 8.44 16.87 -2.96
CA THR A 112 8.15 15.52 -3.40
C THR A 112 7.75 14.68 -2.20
N ILE A 113 6.62 13.99 -2.32
CA ILE A 113 6.19 12.95 -1.39
C ILE A 113 6.57 11.61 -2.01
N THR A 114 7.36 10.82 -1.30
CA THR A 114 7.80 9.48 -1.72
C THR A 114 7.20 8.43 -0.80
N ALA A 115 6.35 7.56 -1.33
CA ALA A 115 5.86 6.37 -0.66
C ALA A 115 6.78 5.19 -0.98
N THR A 116 7.36 4.56 0.03
CA THR A 116 8.25 3.39 -0.11
C THR A 116 7.67 2.19 0.61
N TYR A 117 7.58 1.06 -0.08
CA TYR A 117 7.12 -0.19 0.52
C TYR A 117 8.23 -0.78 1.42
N LEU A 118 7.91 -1.08 2.67
CA LEU A 118 8.90 -1.52 3.66
C LEU A 118 9.46 -2.93 3.39
N LEU A 119 8.66 -3.81 2.79
CA LEU A 119 9.06 -5.19 2.50
C LEU A 119 9.86 -5.30 1.20
N ASP A 120 9.85 -4.27 0.36
CA ASP A 120 10.67 -4.15 -0.85
C ASP A 120 10.92 -2.67 -1.15
N ALA A 121 12.09 -2.17 -0.75
CA ALA A 121 12.47 -0.77 -0.94
C ALA A 121 12.61 -0.35 -2.41
N GLY A 122 12.61 -1.30 -3.36
CA GLY A 122 12.58 -1.03 -4.80
C GLY A 122 11.19 -0.63 -5.32
N VAL A 123 10.13 -0.84 -4.53
CA VAL A 123 8.78 -0.38 -4.85
C VAL A 123 8.56 0.97 -4.20
N GLN A 124 8.74 2.01 -5.01
CA GLN A 124 8.57 3.40 -4.59
C GLN A 124 7.66 4.13 -5.57
N GLU A 125 6.80 4.96 -5.02
CA GLU A 125 5.94 5.85 -5.77
C GLU A 125 6.16 7.26 -5.27
N SER A 126 6.26 8.22 -6.18
CA SER A 126 6.44 9.61 -5.78
C SER A 126 5.52 10.53 -6.53
N ILE A 127 5.07 11.57 -5.82
CA ILE A 127 4.36 12.69 -6.40
C ILE A 127 5.15 13.95 -6.10
N THR A 128 5.39 14.75 -7.13
CA THR A 128 6.03 16.06 -7.00
C THR A 128 4.97 17.13 -7.19
N LYS A 129 4.87 18.06 -6.26
CA LYS A 129 3.95 19.20 -6.34
C LYS A 129 4.72 20.51 -6.28
N LEU A 130 4.17 21.48 -7.03
CA LEU A 130 4.55 22.87 -6.94
C LEU A 130 3.78 23.53 -5.79
N PRO A 131 4.28 24.64 -5.24
CA PRO A 131 3.62 25.39 -4.19
C PRO A 131 2.19 25.79 -4.59
N ALA A 132 1.32 25.83 -3.59
CA ALA A 132 0.00 26.39 -3.72
C ALA A 132 0.09 27.86 -4.20
N PRO A 133 -0.82 28.31 -5.09
CA PRO A 133 -0.84 29.68 -5.60
C PRO A 133 -1.25 30.72 -4.55
#